data_AF-A0A7W3SYD8-F1
#
_entry.id   AF-A0A7W3SYD8-F1
#
_cell.length_a   1.000
_cell.length_b   1.000
_cell.length_c   1.000
_cell.angle_alpha   90.00
_cell.angle_beta   90.00
_cell.angle_gamma   90.00
#
_symmetry.space_group_name_H-M   'P 1'
#
loop_
_entity.id
_entity.type
_entity.pdbx_description
1 polymer ?
#
loop_
_entity_poly.entity_id
_entity_poly.type
_entity_poly.pdbx_seq_one_letter_code
_entity_poly.pdbx_strand_id
1 'polypeptide(L)'
;MAKRIAHATNVDYETLINGNYKLLLEPIAFITFQGTKMAMTAHEAALYDQVLSGGLRSKMTSLTHQNLPLAMFLETPDLGFPSWNGSTSGRVSNDQILSSLGLGIVRFKDVPTTPSPVKNHVEYQMNTDVVTFVLLSTSKQINPKAPAKVTFSMMGSSLTVTNIVIPEGDSQLVWVKWRTPSTPQSVMIQISASDGQLSENVIQVAIVDLDQNPPPDPKATDRNPTFKLPTVPAYSGKTSASWGVWSALWHEYWVWKSNWQWHSTGKDSGYWQDHGYWKDEGWWDYHRANYTASLSANQTVTPDSKSPTRSTDQLKSGYGIEIESTTPLFSNAPSTHITGTQHAISYFPEFTYQKYWRLHDVKSAGYNASFWLSLMSIPPIIAVFILPPSGSPIAPTLPLPAS
;
A
#
# COMPACT_ATOMS: atom_id res chain seq x y z
N MET A 1 -12.74 -18.51 27.06
CA MET A 1 -12.63 -17.10 26.60
C MET A 1 -13.75 -16.73 25.63
N ALA A 2 -13.85 -17.35 24.45
CA ALA A 2 -14.85 -17.07 23.40
C ALA A 2 -16.29 -16.82 23.87
N LYS A 3 -16.88 -17.68 24.72
CA LYS A 3 -18.25 -17.49 25.26
C LYS A 3 -18.46 -16.17 26.01
N ARG A 4 -17.42 -15.65 26.70
CA ARG A 4 -17.50 -14.33 27.37
C ARG A 4 -17.41 -13.18 26.36
N ILE A 5 -16.65 -13.35 25.28
CA ILE A 5 -16.53 -12.36 24.21
C ILE A 5 -17.86 -12.28 23.45
N ALA A 6 -18.40 -13.42 22.99
CA ALA A 6 -19.73 -13.52 22.37
C ALA A 6 -20.82 -12.78 23.18
N HIS A 7 -20.89 -13.05 24.49
CA HIS A 7 -21.81 -12.36 25.40
C HIS A 7 -21.53 -10.84 25.50
N ALA A 8 -20.26 -10.42 25.58
CA ALA A 8 -19.90 -9.01 25.72
C ALA A 8 -20.09 -8.20 24.42
N THR A 9 -19.93 -8.82 23.25
CA THR A 9 -20.11 -8.19 21.94
C THR A 9 -21.52 -8.37 21.37
N ASN A 10 -22.42 -9.07 22.10
CA ASN A 10 -23.75 -9.47 21.64
C ASN A 10 -23.73 -10.20 20.26
N VAL A 11 -22.69 -10.99 20.02
CA VAL A 11 -22.54 -11.87 18.85
C VAL A 11 -22.86 -13.29 19.29
N ASP A 12 -23.70 -14.00 18.54
CA ASP A 12 -24.00 -15.40 18.82
C ASP A 12 -22.71 -16.26 18.87
N TYR A 13 -22.67 -17.21 19.79
CA TYR A 13 -21.46 -18.00 20.04
C TYR A 13 -21.09 -18.90 18.87
N GLU A 14 -22.06 -19.58 18.27
CA GLU A 14 -21.84 -20.44 17.10
C GLU A 14 -21.40 -19.61 15.89
N THR A 15 -22.00 -18.43 15.73
CA THR A 15 -21.61 -17.42 14.74
C THR A 15 -20.17 -16.94 14.94
N LEU A 16 -19.74 -16.68 16.17
CA LEU A 16 -18.36 -16.26 16.47
C LEU A 16 -17.34 -17.36 16.12
N ILE A 17 -17.67 -18.64 16.34
CA ILE A 17 -16.73 -19.76 16.14
C ILE A 17 -16.80 -20.45 14.78
N ASN A 18 -17.75 -20.09 13.91
CA ASN A 18 -17.98 -20.79 12.64
C ASN A 18 -16.80 -20.73 11.63
N GLY A 19 -15.85 -19.81 11.83
CA GLY A 19 -14.66 -19.60 10.99
C GLY A 19 -14.70 -18.34 10.12
N ASN A 20 -15.85 -17.66 10.03
CA ASN A 20 -16.03 -16.43 9.24
C ASN A 20 -15.54 -15.18 9.98
N TYR A 21 -15.42 -15.25 11.32
CA TYR A 21 -14.99 -14.16 12.17
C TYR A 21 -13.58 -14.37 12.70
N LYS A 22 -12.87 -13.26 12.89
CA LYS A 22 -11.56 -13.18 13.55
C LYS A 22 -11.65 -12.13 14.65
N LEU A 23 -10.96 -12.36 15.76
CA LEU A 23 -10.81 -11.34 16.81
C LEU A 23 -9.45 -10.68 16.65
N LEU A 24 -9.44 -9.38 16.41
CA LEU A 24 -8.26 -8.54 16.60
C LEU A 24 -8.19 -8.15 18.09
N LEU A 25 -7.01 -8.30 18.69
CA LEU A 25 -6.72 -7.95 20.08
C LEU A 25 -5.55 -6.97 20.08
N GLU A 26 -5.60 -5.95 20.92
CA GLU A 26 -4.49 -5.04 21.19
C GLU A 26 -4.25 -4.94 22.71
N PRO A 27 -2.99 -4.88 23.19
CA PRO A 27 -2.69 -4.57 24.57
C PRO A 27 -2.89 -3.07 24.82
N ILE A 28 -3.35 -2.71 26.02
CA ILE A 28 -3.60 -1.31 26.42
C ILE A 28 -2.69 -0.94 27.59
N ALA A 29 -2.03 0.21 27.50
CA ALA A 29 -1.34 0.85 28.63
C ALA A 29 -2.14 2.02 29.18
N PHE A 30 -2.16 2.16 30.51
CA PHE A 30 -2.69 3.33 31.20
C PHE A 30 -1.52 4.20 31.65
N ILE A 31 -1.49 5.46 31.20
CA ILE A 31 -0.37 6.38 31.40
C ILE A 31 -0.85 7.75 31.89
N THR A 32 0.07 8.56 32.40
CA THR A 32 -0.14 10.00 32.58
C THR A 32 0.93 10.75 31.82
N PHE A 33 0.54 11.52 30.80
CA PHE A 33 1.45 12.29 29.95
C PHE A 33 0.96 13.74 29.87
N GLN A 34 1.86 14.70 30.05
CA GLN A 34 1.54 16.14 30.12
C GLN A 34 0.40 16.47 31.12
N GLY A 35 0.34 15.75 32.25
CA GLY A 35 -0.70 15.91 33.27
C GLY A 35 -2.05 15.22 32.98
N THR A 36 -2.24 14.70 31.76
CA THR A 36 -3.49 14.03 31.35
C THR A 36 -3.36 12.51 31.50
N LYS A 37 -4.38 11.88 32.09
CA LYS A 37 -4.50 10.41 32.15
C LYS A 37 -5.02 9.88 30.82
N MET A 38 -4.34 8.90 30.24
CA MET A 38 -4.68 8.31 28.95
C MET A 38 -4.66 6.78 29.04
N ALA A 39 -5.52 6.13 28.26
CA ALA A 39 -5.44 4.70 27.95
C ALA A 39 -5.15 4.59 26.46
N MET A 40 -4.14 3.81 26.06
CA MET A 40 -3.69 3.74 24.67
C MET A 40 -3.31 2.32 24.27
N THR A 41 -3.68 1.89 23.07
CA THR A 41 -3.04 0.74 22.42
C THR A 41 -1.61 1.07 21.97
N ALA A 42 -0.86 0.06 21.52
CA ALA A 42 0.44 0.29 20.92
C ALA A 42 0.35 1.19 19.67
N HIS A 43 -0.66 0.98 18.80
CA HIS A 43 -0.88 1.78 17.60
C HIS A 43 -1.21 3.23 17.95
N GLU A 44 -2.10 3.46 18.92
CA GLU A 44 -2.44 4.80 19.40
C GLU A 44 -1.23 5.52 20.00
N ALA A 45 -0.41 4.81 20.79
CA ALA A 45 0.81 5.38 21.35
C ALA A 45 1.83 5.76 20.26
N ALA A 46 1.96 4.94 19.20
CA ALA A 46 2.84 5.23 18.07
C ALA A 46 2.34 6.39 17.19
N LEU A 47 1.03 6.43 16.88
CA LEU A 47 0.42 7.56 16.16
C LEU A 47 0.57 8.87 16.96
N TYR A 48 0.38 8.82 18.28
CA TYR A 48 0.54 10.01 19.12
C TYR A 48 2.00 10.45 19.23
N ASP A 49 2.97 9.52 19.29
CA ASP A 49 4.40 9.86 19.23
C ASP A 49 4.80 10.48 17.88
N GLN A 50 4.22 10.00 16.76
CA GLN A 50 4.40 10.61 15.43
C GLN A 50 3.86 12.05 15.35
N VAL A 51 2.70 12.33 15.98
CA VAL A 51 2.16 13.70 16.11
C VAL A 51 3.08 14.58 16.96
N LEU A 52 3.67 14.03 18.01
CA LEU A 52 4.59 14.72 18.91
C LEU A 52 6.06 14.73 18.44
N SER A 53 6.35 14.25 17.21
CA SER A 53 7.72 14.12 16.67
C SER A 53 8.72 13.44 17.62
N GLY A 54 8.31 12.36 18.31
CA GLY A 54 9.15 11.64 19.28
C GLY A 54 8.98 12.09 20.74
N GLY A 55 8.10 13.07 21.01
CA GLY A 55 7.90 13.63 22.35
C GLY A 55 7.43 12.61 23.40
N LEU A 56 6.62 11.62 23.03
CA LEU A 56 6.11 10.59 23.96
C LEU A 56 7.20 9.58 24.31
N ARG A 57 7.92 9.06 23.30
CA ARG A 57 9.02 8.11 23.52
C ARG A 57 10.16 8.76 24.29
N SER A 58 10.41 10.07 24.15
CA SER A 58 11.47 10.77 24.88
C SER A 58 11.33 10.71 26.39
N LYS A 59 10.10 10.47 26.90
CA LYS A 59 9.80 10.36 28.33
C LYS A 59 9.53 8.93 28.79
N MET A 60 9.01 8.06 27.92
CA MET A 60 8.51 6.74 28.33
C MET A 60 8.86 5.60 27.35
N THR A 61 10.04 5.65 26.71
CA THR A 61 10.47 4.68 25.68
C THR A 61 10.23 3.22 26.07
N SER A 62 10.61 2.84 27.29
CA SER A 62 10.51 1.45 27.78
C SER A 62 9.08 0.94 27.89
N LEU A 63 8.09 1.83 27.99
CA LEU A 63 6.68 1.45 27.96
C LEU A 63 6.15 1.49 26.52
N THR A 64 6.20 2.66 25.87
CA THR A 64 5.47 2.88 24.60
C THR A 64 6.16 2.32 23.37
N HIS A 65 7.49 2.13 23.41
CA HIS A 65 8.34 1.69 22.29
C HIS A 65 9.13 0.41 22.63
N GLN A 66 8.67 -0.36 23.62
CA GLN A 66 9.27 -1.63 24.02
C GLN A 66 8.18 -2.53 24.63
N ASN A 67 7.81 -2.36 25.91
CA ASN A 67 6.95 -3.31 26.62
C ASN A 67 5.53 -3.40 26.04
N LEU A 68 4.88 -2.28 25.70
CA LEU A 68 3.52 -2.26 25.15
C LEU A 68 3.42 -2.93 23.77
N PRO A 69 4.22 -2.54 22.75
CA PRO A 69 4.16 -3.19 21.44
C PRO A 69 4.65 -4.65 21.46
N LEU A 70 5.65 -5.00 22.29
CA LEU A 70 6.18 -6.36 22.35
C LEU A 70 5.33 -7.31 23.22
N ALA A 71 4.29 -6.82 23.89
CA ALA A 71 3.35 -7.65 24.66
C ALA A 71 2.49 -8.57 23.79
N MET A 72 2.30 -8.25 22.49
CA MET A 72 1.52 -9.07 21.56
C MET A 72 1.93 -8.78 20.11
N PHE A 73 2.24 -9.81 19.34
CA PHE A 73 2.56 -9.72 17.91
C PHE A 73 2.22 -11.04 17.20
N LEU A 74 2.19 -11.04 15.87
CA LEU A 74 1.83 -12.22 15.09
C LEU A 74 3.02 -13.15 14.83
N GLU A 75 2.81 -14.45 15.05
CA GLU A 75 3.71 -15.52 14.58
C GLU A 75 3.45 -15.88 13.10
N THR A 76 2.19 -15.78 12.66
CA THR A 76 1.75 -16.03 11.27
C THR A 76 1.06 -14.78 10.70
N PRO A 77 1.40 -14.32 9.48
CA PRO A 77 0.75 -13.16 8.86
C PRO A 77 -0.78 -13.30 8.76
N ASP A 78 -1.52 -12.25 9.12
CA ASP A 78 -2.98 -12.21 8.98
C ASP A 78 -3.52 -10.77 8.91
N LEU A 79 -4.71 -10.60 8.30
CA LEU A 79 -5.41 -9.31 8.10
C LEU A 79 -4.55 -8.19 7.49
N GLY A 80 -3.52 -8.56 6.71
CA GLY A 80 -2.59 -7.61 6.08
C GLY A 80 -1.39 -7.20 6.94
N PHE A 81 -1.31 -7.70 8.17
CA PHE A 81 -0.16 -7.57 9.06
C PHE A 81 0.80 -8.77 8.88
N PRO A 82 2.12 -8.54 8.78
CA PRO A 82 3.12 -9.59 8.72
C PRO A 82 3.39 -10.19 10.11
N SER A 83 4.03 -11.36 10.14
CA SER A 83 4.64 -11.86 11.36
C SER A 83 5.90 -11.08 11.72
N TRP A 84 6.14 -10.93 13.03
CA TRP A 84 7.32 -10.26 13.58
C TRP A 84 8.48 -11.24 13.78
N ASN A 85 9.62 -10.92 13.17
CA ASN A 85 10.88 -11.65 13.28
C ASN A 85 12.03 -10.76 13.79
N GLY A 86 11.72 -9.56 14.27
CA GLY A 86 12.69 -8.64 14.85
C GLY A 86 12.96 -8.93 16.33
N SER A 87 13.49 -7.93 17.05
CA SER A 87 13.79 -8.09 18.48
C SER A 87 12.51 -8.24 19.31
N THR A 88 12.51 -9.19 20.25
CA THR A 88 11.43 -9.41 21.23
C THR A 88 11.71 -8.75 22.59
N SER A 89 12.83 -8.04 22.73
CA SER A 89 13.23 -7.36 23.97
C SER A 89 13.84 -5.97 23.75
N GLY A 90 14.17 -5.60 22.51
CA GLY A 90 14.73 -4.30 22.14
C GLY A 90 13.70 -3.18 22.05
N ARG A 91 14.18 -1.96 21.80
CA ARG A 91 13.32 -0.82 21.42
C ARG A 91 12.89 -0.98 19.97
N VAL A 92 11.66 -0.58 19.66
CA VAL A 92 11.05 -0.64 18.33
C VAL A 92 10.56 0.74 17.88
N SER A 93 10.61 1.00 16.57
CA SER A 93 10.23 2.28 15.98
C SER A 93 8.71 2.42 15.81
N ASN A 94 8.22 3.64 15.60
CA ASN A 94 6.80 3.87 15.31
C ASN A 94 6.31 3.08 14.11
N ASP A 95 7.08 2.97 13.03
CA ASP A 95 6.66 2.20 11.85
C ASP A 95 6.67 0.69 12.09
N GLN A 96 7.58 0.17 12.92
CA GLN A 96 7.57 -1.24 13.34
C GLN A 96 6.33 -1.57 14.16
N ILE A 97 5.93 -0.65 15.05
CA ILE A 97 4.70 -0.76 15.83
C ILE A 97 3.50 -0.82 14.88
N LEU A 98 3.30 0.23 14.09
CA LEU A 98 2.13 0.37 13.21
C LEU A 98 2.04 -0.69 12.10
N SER A 99 3.14 -1.35 11.76
CA SER A 99 3.16 -2.38 10.73
C SER A 99 2.99 -3.80 11.25
N SER A 100 3.32 -4.10 12.52
CA SER A 100 3.49 -5.51 12.94
C SER A 100 3.41 -5.84 14.44
N LEU A 101 3.33 -4.86 15.34
CA LEU A 101 3.42 -5.10 16.79
C LEU A 101 2.23 -4.53 17.55
N GLY A 102 2.08 -4.97 18.81
CA GLY A 102 0.97 -4.57 19.68
C GLY A 102 -0.38 -5.04 19.16
N LEU A 103 -0.43 -6.16 18.46
CA LEU A 103 -1.67 -6.80 18.03
C LEU A 103 -1.56 -8.32 18.03
N GLY A 104 -2.69 -8.99 18.20
CA GLY A 104 -2.84 -10.43 18.04
C GLY A 104 -4.15 -10.75 17.35
N ILE A 105 -4.17 -11.81 16.53
CA ILE A 105 -5.37 -12.23 15.80
C ILE A 105 -5.73 -13.66 16.20
N VAL A 106 -6.93 -13.83 16.77
CA VAL A 106 -7.47 -15.13 17.15
C VAL A 106 -8.47 -15.60 16.09
N ARG A 107 -8.24 -16.81 15.59
CA ARG A 107 -9.17 -17.57 14.74
C ARG A 107 -9.78 -18.70 15.56
N PHE A 108 -11.04 -19.05 15.29
CA PHE A 108 -11.73 -20.16 15.95
C PHE A 108 -11.83 -21.43 15.11
N LYS A 109 -11.40 -21.37 13.86
CA LYS A 109 -11.39 -22.49 12.92
C LYS A 109 -10.23 -22.33 11.96
N ASP A 110 -9.52 -23.42 11.70
CA ASP A 110 -8.39 -23.41 10.78
C ASP A 110 -8.86 -23.26 9.34
N VAL A 111 -8.21 -22.36 8.62
CA VAL A 111 -8.27 -22.25 7.15
C VAL A 111 -6.96 -22.86 6.66
N PRO A 112 -6.95 -23.67 5.57
CA PRO A 112 -5.71 -24.20 5.02
C PRO A 112 -4.67 -23.09 4.84
N THR A 113 -3.44 -23.37 5.27
CA THR A 113 -2.35 -22.42 5.33
C THR A 113 -2.04 -21.90 3.94
N THR A 114 -2.53 -20.70 3.59
CA THR A 114 -2.05 -20.00 2.41
C THR A 114 -0.55 -19.81 2.61
N PRO A 115 0.32 -20.32 1.71
CA PRO A 115 1.76 -20.12 1.86
C PRO A 115 2.03 -18.63 1.93
N SER A 116 2.85 -18.20 2.90
CA SER A 116 3.23 -16.79 2.98
C SER A 116 3.88 -16.40 1.66
N PRO A 117 3.43 -15.33 0.99
CA PRO A 117 4.15 -14.81 -0.16
C PRO A 117 5.57 -14.46 0.32
N VAL A 118 6.57 -14.86 -0.45
CA VAL A 118 7.97 -14.54 -0.16
C VAL A 118 8.07 -13.02 -0.09
N LYS A 119 8.45 -12.48 1.08
CA LYS A 119 8.39 -11.03 1.41
C LYS A 119 9.12 -10.12 0.41
N ASN A 120 9.97 -10.69 -0.43
CA ASN A 120 10.88 -10.00 -1.35
C ASN A 120 10.48 -10.13 -2.83
N HIS A 121 9.36 -10.79 -3.17
CA HIS A 121 8.88 -10.89 -4.55
C HIS A 121 7.77 -9.86 -4.82
N VAL A 122 7.99 -8.99 -5.80
CA VAL A 122 7.03 -7.93 -6.20
C VAL A 122 6.76 -8.04 -7.70
N GLU A 123 5.49 -8.03 -8.07
CA GLU A 123 5.07 -7.98 -9.48
C GLU A 123 4.78 -6.54 -9.89
N TYR A 124 5.32 -6.12 -11.04
CA TYR A 124 5.03 -4.83 -11.66
C TYR A 124 4.67 -5.04 -13.14
N GLN A 125 3.70 -4.28 -13.65
CA GLN A 125 3.41 -4.25 -15.08
C GLN A 125 4.57 -3.61 -15.86
N MET A 126 4.87 -4.12 -17.05
CA MET A 126 5.81 -3.54 -17.98
C MET A 126 5.44 -2.09 -18.38
N ASN A 127 6.44 -1.30 -18.82
CA ASN A 127 6.29 0.07 -19.29
C ASN A 127 5.41 0.96 -18.39
N THR A 128 5.70 1.03 -17.10
CA THR A 128 4.86 1.71 -16.10
C THR A 128 5.71 2.41 -15.03
N ASP A 129 5.31 3.59 -14.56
CA ASP A 129 5.98 4.28 -13.45
C ASP A 129 5.56 3.69 -12.12
N VAL A 130 6.52 3.12 -11.39
CA VAL A 130 6.34 2.42 -10.12
C VAL A 130 7.12 3.10 -8.99
N VAL A 131 6.72 2.84 -7.75
CA VAL A 131 7.47 3.23 -6.55
C VAL A 131 7.95 1.96 -5.84
N THR A 132 9.25 1.85 -5.63
CA THR A 132 9.87 0.77 -4.86
C THR A 132 10.49 1.36 -3.59
N PHE A 133 10.25 0.73 -2.44
CA PHE A 133 10.65 1.25 -1.14
C PHE A 133 11.28 0.20 -0.24
N VAL A 134 11.98 0.67 0.78
CA VAL A 134 12.59 -0.10 1.87
C VAL A 134 12.41 0.67 3.17
N LEU A 135 12.33 -0.01 4.31
CA LEU A 135 12.39 0.66 5.62
C LEU A 135 13.85 0.84 6.03
N LEU A 136 14.28 2.07 6.30
CA LEU A 136 15.55 2.35 6.97
C LEU A 136 15.26 2.62 8.45
N SER A 137 15.95 1.90 9.32
CA SER A 137 15.82 2.00 10.78
C SER A 137 17.17 2.33 11.42
N THR A 138 17.19 2.92 12.61
CA THR A 138 18.47 3.21 13.29
C THR A 138 18.40 3.11 14.81
N SER A 139 19.47 2.59 15.41
CA SER A 139 19.69 2.55 16.86
C SER A 139 20.46 3.77 17.40
N LYS A 140 20.90 4.68 16.52
CA LYS A 140 21.61 5.94 16.84
C LYS A 140 21.07 7.08 15.99
N GLN A 141 21.12 8.31 16.47
CA GLN A 141 20.67 9.46 15.65
C GLN A 141 21.50 9.60 14.35
N ILE A 142 20.80 9.66 13.22
CA ILE A 142 21.36 10.05 11.91
C ILE A 142 21.03 11.53 11.73
N ASN A 143 22.05 12.39 11.65
CA ASN A 143 21.89 13.85 11.71
C ASN A 143 22.56 14.58 10.53
N PRO A 144 22.22 15.85 10.24
CA PRO A 144 22.74 16.58 9.09
C PRO A 144 24.28 16.73 8.97
N LYS A 145 25.07 16.46 10.02
CA LYS A 145 26.55 16.45 9.91
C LYS A 145 27.07 15.17 9.21
N ALA A 146 26.32 14.08 9.28
CA ALA A 146 26.60 12.81 8.63
C ALA A 146 25.28 12.13 8.21
N PRO A 147 24.56 12.68 7.22
CA PRO A 147 23.26 12.15 6.82
C PRO A 147 23.41 10.84 6.05
N ALA A 148 22.45 9.95 6.21
CA ALA A 148 22.41 8.69 5.50
C ALA A 148 22.06 8.88 4.01
N LYS A 149 22.50 7.90 3.22
CA LYS A 149 22.20 7.73 1.80
C LYS A 149 21.76 6.30 1.57
N VAL A 150 20.74 6.09 0.75
CA VAL A 150 20.29 4.76 0.33
C VAL A 150 20.35 4.69 -1.19
N THR A 151 21.04 3.69 -1.73
CA THR A 151 21.21 3.47 -3.17
C THR A 151 20.49 2.21 -3.59
N PHE A 152 19.61 2.35 -4.58
CA PHE A 152 18.91 1.28 -5.28
C PHE A 152 19.60 1.05 -6.61
N SER A 153 20.28 -0.08 -6.75
CA SER A 153 21.01 -0.49 -7.95
C SER A 153 20.23 -1.56 -8.71
N MET A 154 19.88 -1.29 -9.97
CA MET A 154 19.05 -2.15 -10.81
C MET A 154 19.34 -1.91 -12.29
N MET A 155 19.36 -2.97 -13.10
CA MET A 155 19.53 -2.90 -14.56
C MET A 155 20.76 -2.09 -15.01
N GLY A 156 21.87 -2.19 -14.27
CA GLY A 156 23.10 -1.43 -14.54
C GLY A 156 23.06 0.07 -14.19
N SER A 157 21.93 0.56 -13.70
CA SER A 157 21.74 1.94 -13.22
C SER A 157 21.66 1.99 -11.69
N SER A 158 21.78 3.16 -11.09
CA SER A 158 21.60 3.36 -9.64
C SER A 158 20.90 4.67 -9.34
N LEU A 159 19.90 4.60 -8.45
CA LEU A 159 19.17 5.75 -7.93
C LEU A 159 19.49 5.90 -6.45
N THR A 160 19.97 7.07 -6.04
CA THR A 160 20.37 7.32 -4.64
C THR A 160 19.50 8.40 -4.01
N VAL A 161 18.90 8.08 -2.88
CA VAL A 161 18.25 9.04 -1.98
C VAL A 161 19.30 9.51 -0.97
N THR A 162 19.42 10.82 -0.78
CA THR A 162 20.43 11.47 0.07
C THR A 162 19.78 12.35 1.13
N ASN A 163 20.61 12.91 2.03
CA ASN A 163 20.18 13.82 3.10
C ASN A 163 19.15 13.21 4.06
N ILE A 164 19.17 11.88 4.21
CA ILE A 164 18.27 11.17 5.11
C ILE A 164 18.77 11.38 6.54
N VAL A 165 17.89 11.87 7.40
CA VAL A 165 18.13 12.05 8.84
C VAL A 165 17.03 11.29 9.57
N ILE A 166 17.37 10.64 10.68
CA ILE A 166 16.41 9.85 11.47
C ILE A 166 16.80 10.00 12.95
N PRO A 167 15.87 10.36 13.84
CA PRO A 167 16.15 10.41 15.28
C PRO A 167 16.52 9.03 15.84
N GLU A 168 17.19 9.00 16.99
CA GLU A 168 17.61 7.75 17.64
C GLU A 168 16.41 6.83 17.94
N GLY A 169 16.53 5.56 17.55
CA GLY A 169 15.53 4.51 17.82
C GLY A 169 14.33 4.51 16.88
N ASP A 170 14.38 5.25 15.76
CA ASP A 170 13.26 5.39 14.84
C ASP A 170 13.57 4.86 13.42
N SER A 171 12.59 5.01 12.53
CA SER A 171 12.67 4.62 11.14
C SER A 171 12.01 5.62 10.17
N GLN A 172 12.24 5.37 8.89
CA GLN A 172 11.60 6.05 7.78
C GLN A 172 11.56 5.11 6.56
N LEU A 173 10.48 5.17 5.78
CA LEU A 173 10.46 4.58 4.44
C LEU A 173 11.34 5.40 3.50
N VAL A 174 12.18 4.72 2.74
CA VAL A 174 13.03 5.31 1.70
C VAL A 174 12.67 4.66 0.39
N TRP A 175 12.42 5.45 -0.65
CA TRP A 175 11.89 4.96 -1.92
C TRP A 175 12.51 5.63 -3.13
N VAL A 176 12.40 4.95 -4.26
CA VAL A 176 12.71 5.49 -5.59
C VAL A 176 11.52 5.29 -6.51
N LYS A 177 11.26 6.30 -7.35
CA LYS A 177 10.27 6.25 -8.41
C LYS A 177 10.98 6.04 -9.75
N TRP A 178 10.57 5.02 -10.50
CA TRP A 178 11.25 4.60 -11.73
C TRP A 178 10.26 3.99 -12.73
N ARG A 179 10.66 3.92 -14.00
CA ARG A 179 9.88 3.35 -15.10
C ARG A 179 10.31 1.90 -15.36
N THR A 180 9.37 0.95 -15.33
CA THR A 180 9.67 -0.44 -15.68
C THR A 180 9.99 -0.59 -17.17
N PRO A 181 10.93 -1.49 -17.54
CA PRO A 181 11.14 -1.96 -18.92
C PRO A 181 9.86 -2.29 -19.69
N SER A 182 9.91 -2.15 -21.02
CA SER A 182 8.82 -2.45 -21.94
C SER A 182 8.67 -3.93 -22.31
N THR A 183 9.46 -4.82 -21.72
CA THR A 183 9.41 -6.27 -21.95
C THR A 183 9.40 -7.03 -20.63
N PRO A 184 8.60 -8.11 -20.52
CA PRO A 184 8.60 -8.98 -19.34
C PRO A 184 9.97 -9.59 -19.05
N GLN A 185 10.42 -9.49 -17.80
CA GLN A 185 11.70 -10.00 -17.33
C GLN A 185 11.77 -9.99 -15.80
N SER A 186 12.72 -10.72 -15.23
CA SER A 186 13.04 -10.60 -13.80
C SER A 186 14.12 -9.54 -13.57
N VAL A 187 13.87 -8.60 -12.68
CA VAL A 187 14.82 -7.56 -12.24
C VAL A 187 15.19 -7.79 -10.78
N MET A 188 16.50 -7.80 -10.49
CA MET A 188 17.00 -7.77 -9.12
C MET A 188 17.37 -6.34 -8.76
N ILE A 189 16.76 -5.82 -7.70
CA ILE A 189 17.08 -4.51 -7.13
C ILE A 189 17.94 -4.75 -5.90
N GLN A 190 19.21 -4.38 -5.98
CA GLN A 190 20.14 -4.40 -4.85
C GLN A 190 20.06 -3.06 -4.11
N ILE A 191 20.01 -3.09 -2.78
CA ILE A 191 19.82 -1.92 -1.94
C ILE A 191 20.96 -1.86 -0.93
N SER A 192 21.55 -0.68 -0.78
CA SER A 192 22.60 -0.41 0.21
C SER A 192 22.36 0.91 0.92
N ALA A 193 22.74 0.99 2.20
CA ALA A 193 22.67 2.20 3.01
C ALA A 193 24.06 2.57 3.53
N SER A 194 24.35 3.87 3.64
CA SER A 194 25.62 4.35 4.22
C SER A 194 25.64 4.37 5.74
N ASP A 195 24.45 4.43 6.36
CA ASP A 195 24.22 4.36 7.81
C ASP A 195 22.78 3.87 8.05
N GLY A 196 22.50 3.34 9.24
CA GLY A 196 21.26 2.66 9.59
C GLY A 196 21.17 1.22 9.07
N GLN A 197 20.05 0.55 9.37
CA GLN A 197 19.75 -0.82 9.01
C GLN A 197 18.51 -0.88 8.11
N LEU A 198 18.68 -1.47 6.92
CA LEU A 198 17.61 -1.73 5.96
C LEU A 198 16.78 -2.94 6.38
N SER A 199 15.47 -2.91 6.08
CA SER A 199 14.62 -4.09 6.19
C SER A 199 14.99 -5.18 5.19
N GLU A 200 15.37 -4.79 3.97
CA GLU A 200 15.72 -5.70 2.88
C GLU A 200 16.89 -5.12 2.06
N ASN A 201 17.87 -5.95 1.72
CA ASN A 201 19.01 -5.57 0.87
C ASN A 201 18.82 -5.99 -0.60
N VAL A 202 17.84 -6.85 -0.89
CA VAL A 202 17.51 -7.33 -2.23
C VAL A 202 16.00 -7.48 -2.39
N ILE A 203 15.44 -6.84 -3.41
CA ILE A 203 14.05 -7.04 -3.86
C ILE A 203 14.10 -7.74 -5.22
N GLN A 204 13.34 -8.82 -5.37
CA GLN A 204 13.13 -9.52 -6.63
C GLN A 204 11.86 -8.99 -7.27
N VAL A 205 11.97 -8.43 -8.46
CA VAL A 205 10.85 -7.86 -9.21
C VAL A 205 10.58 -8.74 -10.43
N ALA A 206 9.36 -9.25 -10.55
CA ALA A 206 8.85 -9.80 -11.79
C ALA A 206 8.16 -8.69 -12.58
N ILE A 207 8.72 -8.34 -13.74
CA ILE A 207 8.05 -7.47 -14.70
C ILE A 207 7.16 -8.38 -15.55
N VAL A 208 5.85 -8.19 -15.44
CA VAL A 208 4.83 -9.00 -16.10
C VAL A 208 4.16 -8.23 -17.24
N ASP A 209 3.48 -8.98 -18.10
CA ASP A 209 2.56 -8.47 -19.09
C ASP A 209 1.16 -9.02 -18.79
N LEU A 210 0.30 -8.15 -18.26
CA LEU A 210 -1.06 -8.46 -17.88
C LEU A 210 -2.02 -8.75 -19.05
N ASP A 211 -1.62 -8.57 -20.32
CA ASP A 211 -2.50 -8.84 -21.47
C ASP A 211 -2.43 -10.30 -21.99
N GLN A 212 -1.58 -11.15 -21.41
CA GLN A 212 -1.29 -12.48 -21.97
C GLN A 212 -2.31 -13.59 -21.68
N ASN A 213 -3.48 -13.28 -21.12
CA ASN A 213 -4.45 -14.32 -20.74
C ASN A 213 -5.93 -14.01 -21.08
N PRO A 214 -6.24 -13.60 -22.33
CA PRO A 214 -7.61 -13.33 -22.76
C PRO A 214 -8.46 -14.61 -22.75
N PRO A 215 -9.77 -14.51 -22.43
CA PRO A 215 -10.68 -15.65 -22.54
C PRO A 215 -10.83 -16.12 -23.99
N PRO A 216 -11.10 -17.42 -24.23
CA PRO A 216 -11.45 -17.94 -25.54
C PRO A 216 -12.62 -17.17 -26.16
N ASP A 217 -12.55 -16.92 -27.47
CA ASP A 217 -13.59 -16.18 -28.19
C ASP A 217 -14.90 -16.99 -28.28
N PRO A 218 -16.02 -16.52 -27.69
CA PRO A 218 -17.26 -17.27 -27.66
C PRO A 218 -18.01 -17.20 -28.99
N LYS A 219 -18.40 -18.35 -29.53
CA LYS A 219 -19.21 -18.44 -30.75
C LYS A 219 -20.70 -18.37 -30.40
N ALA A 220 -21.52 -17.86 -31.33
CA ALA A 220 -22.97 -17.79 -31.17
C ALA A 220 -23.67 -19.15 -30.96
N THR A 221 -22.98 -20.26 -31.25
CA THR A 221 -23.43 -21.64 -31.00
C THR A 221 -23.07 -22.17 -29.62
N ASP A 222 -22.19 -21.51 -28.87
CA ASP A 222 -21.66 -22.03 -27.62
C ASP A 222 -22.73 -21.94 -26.52
N ARG A 223 -22.88 -23.03 -25.76
CA ARG A 223 -23.89 -23.16 -24.70
C ARG A 223 -23.31 -23.87 -23.49
N ASN A 224 -23.49 -23.27 -22.31
CA ASN A 224 -23.18 -23.90 -21.03
C ASN A 224 -24.46 -24.03 -20.19
N PRO A 225 -25.32 -25.04 -20.45
CA PRO A 225 -26.59 -25.22 -19.72
C PRO A 225 -26.40 -25.56 -18.24
N THR A 226 -25.18 -25.93 -17.85
CA THR A 226 -24.77 -26.25 -16.48
C THR A 226 -24.13 -25.07 -15.74
N PHE A 227 -24.05 -23.88 -16.36
CA PHE A 227 -23.46 -22.70 -15.74
C PHE A 227 -24.18 -22.33 -14.44
N LYS A 228 -23.40 -22.02 -13.41
CA LYS A 228 -23.85 -21.43 -12.16
C LYS A 228 -22.91 -20.28 -11.84
N LEU A 229 -23.47 -19.14 -11.44
CA LEU A 229 -22.68 -17.98 -11.04
C LEU A 229 -21.80 -18.36 -9.83
N PRO A 230 -20.46 -18.30 -9.94
CA PRO A 230 -19.58 -18.57 -8.82
C PRO A 230 -19.54 -17.38 -7.87
N THR A 231 -19.18 -17.62 -6.60
CA THR A 231 -18.94 -16.55 -5.64
C THR A 231 -17.78 -15.67 -6.10
N VAL A 232 -17.97 -14.35 -6.09
CA VAL A 232 -16.93 -13.36 -6.41
C VAL A 232 -15.78 -13.51 -5.40
N PRO A 233 -14.51 -13.65 -5.83
CA PRO A 233 -13.39 -13.77 -4.91
C PRO A 233 -13.20 -12.50 -4.07
N ALA A 234 -12.97 -12.67 -2.77
CA ALA A 234 -12.60 -11.58 -1.88
C ALA A 234 -11.08 -11.35 -1.92
N TYR A 235 -10.63 -10.31 -2.64
CA TYR A 235 -9.24 -9.88 -2.65
C TYR A 235 -8.96 -8.87 -1.54
N SER A 236 -7.85 -9.04 -0.81
CA SER A 236 -7.39 -8.09 0.20
C SER A 236 -6.73 -6.87 -0.45
N GLY A 237 -7.52 -5.85 -0.81
CA GLY A 237 -7.02 -4.59 -1.35
C GLY A 237 -6.52 -3.63 -0.25
N LYS A 238 -5.33 -3.06 -0.41
CA LYS A 238 -4.88 -1.88 0.36
C LYS A 238 -5.33 -0.61 -0.37
N THR A 239 -6.36 0.05 0.16
CA THR A 239 -6.93 1.29 -0.42
C THR A 239 -6.36 2.56 0.22
N SER A 240 -5.51 2.46 1.24
CA SER A 240 -4.82 3.59 1.84
C SER A 240 -3.40 3.24 2.30
N ALA A 241 -2.57 4.27 2.42
CA ALA A 241 -1.22 4.19 2.97
C ALA A 241 -0.86 5.49 3.70
N SER A 242 -0.01 5.39 4.71
CA SER A 242 0.57 6.54 5.42
C SER A 242 2.05 6.32 5.67
N TRP A 243 2.84 7.39 5.60
CA TRP A 243 4.29 7.35 5.83
C TRP A 243 4.77 8.70 6.35
N GLY A 244 6.00 8.79 6.84
CA GLY A 244 6.58 10.05 7.29
C GLY A 244 8.01 10.25 6.79
N VAL A 245 8.40 11.52 6.66
CA VAL A 245 9.76 11.95 6.35
C VAL A 245 10.26 12.81 7.50
N TRP A 246 11.45 12.50 7.99
CA TRP A 246 12.14 13.27 9.01
C TRP A 246 12.93 14.42 8.40
N SER A 247 12.88 15.56 9.08
CA SER A 247 13.83 16.66 8.95
C SER A 247 14.43 16.98 10.31
N ALA A 248 15.56 17.70 10.31
CA ALA A 248 16.25 18.12 11.52
C ALA A 248 16.69 19.58 11.40
N LEU A 249 16.50 20.34 12.47
CA LEU A 249 16.92 21.74 12.62
C LEU A 249 17.90 21.84 13.79
N TRP A 250 18.89 22.73 13.69
CA TRP A 250 19.86 22.92 14.77
C TRP A 250 19.28 23.85 15.83
N HIS A 251 19.32 23.41 17.08
CA HIS A 251 18.97 24.20 18.24
C HIS A 251 20.25 24.71 18.90
N GLU A 252 20.55 26.00 18.74
CA GLU A 252 21.75 26.61 19.33
C GLU A 252 21.65 26.65 20.87
N TYR A 253 22.70 26.22 21.56
CA TYR A 253 22.81 26.33 23.02
C TYR A 253 24.21 26.77 23.41
N TRP A 254 24.42 28.09 23.39
CA TRP A 254 25.71 28.71 23.68
C TRP A 254 26.04 28.68 25.18
N VAL A 255 27.11 27.98 25.54
CA VAL A 255 27.61 27.86 26.91
C VAL A 255 29.00 28.49 27.00
N TRP A 256 29.22 29.37 27.97
CA TRP A 256 30.56 29.86 28.29
C TRP A 256 31.41 28.75 28.91
N LYS A 257 32.55 28.44 28.30
CA LYS A 257 33.55 27.51 28.83
C LYS A 257 34.69 28.32 29.42
N SER A 258 34.64 28.55 30.73
CA SER A 258 35.69 29.27 31.46
C SER A 258 37.00 28.48 31.49
N ASN A 259 38.11 29.19 31.34
CA ASN A 259 39.49 28.71 31.35
C ASN A 259 40.33 29.73 32.14
N TRP A 260 40.16 29.72 33.47
CA TRP A 260 40.86 30.61 34.38
C TRP A 260 42.35 30.26 34.48
N GLN A 261 43.20 31.23 34.18
CA GLN A 261 44.66 31.10 34.25
C GLN A 261 45.24 32.21 35.14
N TRP A 262 46.24 31.86 35.95
CA TRP A 262 46.92 32.81 36.83
C TRP A 262 48.09 33.49 36.10
N HIS A 263 48.07 34.81 36.08
CA HIS A 263 49.14 35.65 35.52
C HIS A 263 49.92 36.30 36.65
N SER A 264 51.18 35.91 36.82
CA SER A 264 52.08 36.50 37.83
C SER A 264 52.60 37.85 37.35
N THR A 265 52.56 38.85 38.23
CA THR A 265 53.08 40.21 37.98
C THR A 265 54.31 40.54 38.83
N GLY A 266 54.75 39.61 39.69
CA GLY A 266 55.86 39.83 40.61
C GLY A 266 55.96 38.73 41.66
N LYS A 267 56.88 38.90 42.61
CA LYS A 267 56.97 38.02 43.77
C LYS A 267 55.73 38.27 44.64
N ASP A 268 54.94 37.21 44.84
CA ASP A 268 53.69 37.21 45.62
C ASP A 268 52.58 38.13 45.06
N SER A 269 52.62 38.50 43.77
CA SER A 269 51.58 39.29 43.09
C SER A 269 51.16 38.71 41.74
N GLY A 270 49.87 38.85 41.41
CA GLY A 270 49.30 38.39 40.14
C GLY A 270 47.78 38.54 40.09
N TYR A 271 47.16 38.08 39.02
CA TYR A 271 45.71 38.06 38.84
C TYR A 271 45.22 36.82 38.10
N TRP A 272 43.99 36.40 38.39
CA TRP A 272 43.29 35.40 37.59
C TRP A 272 42.67 36.07 36.35
N GLN A 273 42.83 35.47 35.18
CA GLN A 273 42.19 35.90 33.94
C GLN A 273 41.47 34.71 33.29
N ASP A 274 40.21 34.89 32.91
CA ASP A 274 39.46 33.89 32.16
C ASP A 274 39.83 33.99 30.68
N HIS A 275 40.49 32.96 30.16
CA HIS A 275 40.78 32.75 28.73
C HIS A 275 39.76 31.78 28.11
N GLY A 276 38.52 31.85 28.59
CA GLY A 276 37.39 31.05 28.15
C GLY A 276 36.83 31.46 26.79
N TYR A 277 35.89 30.67 26.30
CA TYR A 277 35.22 30.89 25.02
C TYR A 277 33.77 30.42 25.04
N TRP A 278 32.94 31.02 24.19
CA TRP A 278 31.60 30.53 23.92
C TRP A 278 31.68 29.25 23.07
N LYS A 279 31.05 28.18 23.54
CA LYS A 279 30.91 26.93 22.81
C LYS A 279 29.43 26.62 22.66
N ASP A 280 29.01 26.38 21.42
CA ASP A 280 27.69 25.83 21.14
C ASP A 280 27.65 24.34 21.55
N GLU A 281 26.80 24.02 22.51
CA GLU A 281 26.47 22.67 22.95
C GLU A 281 25.01 22.32 22.64
N GLY A 282 24.52 22.90 21.53
CA GLY A 282 23.23 22.63 20.92
C GLY A 282 23.01 21.19 20.48
N TRP A 283 21.80 20.92 20.02
CA TRP A 283 21.35 19.60 19.56
C TRP A 283 20.49 19.72 18.31
N TRP A 284 20.10 18.58 17.73
CA TRP A 284 19.20 18.52 16.58
C TRP A 284 17.76 18.31 17.06
N ASP A 285 16.89 19.27 16.79
CA ASP A 285 15.44 19.11 16.92
C ASP A 285 14.91 18.42 15.67
N TYR A 286 14.24 17.28 15.84
CA TYR A 286 13.70 16.46 14.74
C TYR A 286 12.20 16.71 14.55
N HIS A 287 11.76 16.79 13.30
CA HIS A 287 10.36 16.98 12.92
C HIS A 287 9.93 15.93 11.89
N ARG A 288 8.70 15.41 12.02
CA ARG A 288 8.15 14.44 11.07
C ARG A 288 7.05 15.06 10.19
N ALA A 289 7.31 15.16 8.89
CA ALA A 289 6.28 15.44 7.91
C ALA A 289 5.50 14.16 7.60
N ASN A 290 4.24 14.09 8.01
CA ASN A 290 3.38 12.91 7.81
C ASN A 290 2.55 13.04 6.53
N TYR A 291 2.57 11.98 5.73
CA TYR A 291 1.90 11.87 4.44
C TYR A 291 0.86 10.74 4.45
N THR A 292 -0.21 10.93 3.69
CA THR A 292 -1.27 9.93 3.50
C THR A 292 -1.69 9.90 2.03
N ALA A 293 -2.06 8.71 1.57
CA ALA A 293 -2.73 8.51 0.28
C ALA A 293 -3.92 7.58 0.46
N SER A 294 -5.02 7.86 -0.24
CA SER A 294 -6.20 7.01 -0.33
C SER A 294 -6.68 6.88 -1.76
N LEU A 295 -6.92 5.64 -2.18
CA LEU A 295 -7.41 5.26 -3.50
C LEU A 295 -8.86 4.80 -3.39
N SER A 296 -9.69 5.32 -4.29
CA SER A 296 -11.07 4.87 -4.49
C SER A 296 -11.24 4.37 -5.92
N ALA A 297 -12.25 3.53 -6.16
CA ALA A 297 -12.58 3.01 -7.48
C ALA A 297 -14.11 2.98 -7.65
N ASN A 298 -14.59 3.61 -8.71
CA ASN A 298 -15.98 3.58 -9.14
C ASN A 298 -16.04 2.90 -10.51
N GLN A 299 -16.93 1.93 -10.68
CA GLN A 299 -17.08 1.19 -11.92
C GLN A 299 -18.52 1.29 -12.41
N THR A 300 -18.71 1.55 -13.70
CA THR A 300 -19.99 1.47 -14.40
C THR A 300 -19.94 0.36 -15.45
N VAL A 301 -21.08 -0.26 -15.70
CA VAL A 301 -21.26 -1.28 -16.73
C VAL A 301 -22.50 -0.91 -17.52
N THR A 302 -22.37 -0.76 -18.84
CA THR A 302 -23.46 -0.43 -19.75
C THR A 302 -23.46 -1.39 -20.95
N PRO A 303 -24.59 -1.58 -21.65
CA PRO A 303 -24.56 -2.22 -22.96
C PRO A 303 -23.62 -1.49 -23.91
N ASP A 304 -22.96 -2.22 -24.81
CA ASP A 304 -22.09 -1.66 -25.85
C ASP A 304 -22.84 -0.63 -26.71
N SER A 305 -22.12 0.36 -27.24
CA SER A 305 -22.62 1.43 -28.11
C SER A 305 -23.43 0.96 -29.32
N LYS A 306 -23.21 -0.27 -29.80
CA LYS A 306 -23.98 -0.90 -30.90
C LYS A 306 -25.29 -1.53 -30.43
N SER A 307 -25.53 -1.66 -29.13
CA SER A 307 -26.73 -2.29 -28.57
C SER A 307 -27.98 -1.43 -28.79
N PRO A 308 -29.07 -1.98 -29.36
CA PRO A 308 -30.34 -1.25 -29.52
C PRO A 308 -31.05 -0.98 -28.17
N THR A 309 -30.52 -1.52 -27.06
CA THR A 309 -31.07 -1.37 -25.70
C THR A 309 -30.12 -0.62 -24.77
N ARG A 310 -29.16 0.17 -25.31
CA ARG A 310 -28.12 0.89 -24.56
C ARG A 310 -28.62 1.75 -23.38
N SER A 311 -29.80 2.34 -23.50
CA SER A 311 -30.43 3.16 -22.47
C SER A 311 -31.20 2.36 -21.40
N THR A 312 -31.03 1.04 -21.34
CA THR A 312 -31.76 0.14 -20.43
C THR A 312 -30.83 -0.92 -19.83
N ASP A 313 -31.20 -1.45 -18.68
CA ASP A 313 -30.49 -2.55 -18.01
C ASP A 313 -30.72 -3.92 -18.68
N GLN A 314 -31.31 -3.96 -19.88
CA GLN A 314 -31.53 -5.17 -20.66
C GLN A 314 -30.54 -5.24 -21.82
N LEU A 315 -29.84 -6.37 -21.93
CA LEU A 315 -28.93 -6.67 -23.04
C LEU A 315 -29.54 -7.75 -23.93
N LYS A 316 -29.68 -7.49 -25.23
CA LYS A 316 -30.06 -8.54 -26.19
C LYS A 316 -28.87 -9.48 -26.45
N SER A 317 -29.17 -10.76 -26.66
CA SER A 317 -28.15 -11.76 -27.02
C SER A 317 -27.36 -11.32 -28.26
N GLY A 318 -26.04 -11.53 -28.22
CA GLY A 318 -25.13 -11.16 -29.31
C GLY A 318 -24.58 -9.72 -29.25
N TYR A 319 -24.92 -8.93 -28.23
CA TYR A 319 -24.30 -7.62 -27.97
C TYR A 319 -23.33 -7.67 -26.79
N GLY A 320 -22.28 -6.86 -26.83
CA GLY A 320 -21.31 -6.73 -25.75
C GLY A 320 -21.74 -5.79 -24.63
N ILE A 321 -20.88 -5.68 -23.62
CA ILE A 321 -20.92 -4.62 -22.60
C ILE A 321 -19.67 -3.73 -22.72
N GLU A 322 -19.85 -2.46 -22.35
CA GLU A 322 -18.81 -1.48 -22.07
C GLU A 322 -18.67 -1.39 -20.54
N ILE A 323 -17.44 -1.48 -20.04
CA ILE A 323 -17.10 -1.23 -18.64
C ILE A 323 -16.24 0.02 -18.59
N GLU A 324 -16.59 1.00 -17.75
CA GLU A 324 -15.71 2.12 -17.42
C GLU A 324 -15.36 2.09 -15.93
N SER A 325 -14.08 2.27 -15.62
CA SER A 325 -13.57 2.36 -14.26
C SER A 325 -12.91 3.71 -14.06
N THR A 326 -13.26 4.42 -12.98
CA THR A 326 -12.64 5.69 -12.59
C THR A 326 -12.03 5.54 -11.21
N THR A 327 -10.77 5.96 -11.05
CA THR A 327 -9.99 5.69 -9.84
C THR A 327 -9.34 6.98 -9.28
N PRO A 328 -10.06 7.72 -8.42
CA PRO A 328 -9.52 8.89 -7.74
C PRO A 328 -8.54 8.50 -6.64
N LEU A 329 -7.31 9.02 -6.73
CA LEU A 329 -6.28 9.02 -5.70
C LEU A 329 -6.25 10.39 -5.02
N PHE A 330 -6.48 10.41 -3.72
CA PHE A 330 -6.28 11.59 -2.87
C PHE A 330 -4.98 11.44 -2.09
N SER A 331 -4.17 12.49 -2.01
CA SER A 331 -2.90 12.48 -1.27
C SER A 331 -2.45 13.89 -0.92
N ASN A 332 -1.78 14.06 0.22
CA ASN A 332 -1.07 15.29 0.59
C ASN A 332 0.43 15.25 0.23
N ALA A 333 0.89 14.19 -0.44
CA ALA A 333 2.30 13.96 -0.73
C ALA A 333 2.77 14.57 -2.06
N PRO A 334 4.06 14.95 -2.17
CA PRO A 334 4.69 15.29 -3.45
C PRO A 334 4.56 14.20 -4.52
N SER A 335 4.54 14.61 -5.79
CA SER A 335 4.36 13.72 -6.94
C SER A 335 5.49 12.69 -7.16
N THR A 336 6.62 12.89 -6.48
CA THR A 336 7.76 11.96 -6.42
C THR A 336 7.55 10.81 -5.42
N HIS A 337 6.57 10.89 -4.52
CA HIS A 337 6.27 9.87 -3.52
C HIS A 337 5.24 8.83 -4.03
N ILE A 338 4.43 9.19 -5.02
CA ILE A 338 3.21 8.47 -5.39
C ILE A 338 3.04 8.27 -6.90
N THR A 339 2.27 7.26 -7.25
CA THR A 339 1.79 6.95 -8.61
C THR A 339 0.27 6.79 -8.56
N GLY A 340 -0.43 7.18 -9.63
CA GLY A 340 -1.84 6.88 -9.79
C GLY A 340 -2.07 5.39 -10.09
N THR A 341 -3.33 4.98 -10.21
CA THR A 341 -3.68 3.64 -10.72
C THR A 341 -3.06 3.44 -12.10
N GLN A 342 -2.47 2.26 -12.31
CA GLN A 342 -1.70 1.96 -13.52
C GLN A 342 -2.49 1.11 -14.52
N HIS A 343 -3.35 0.22 -14.02
CA HIS A 343 -4.11 -0.76 -14.80
C HIS A 343 -5.41 -1.11 -14.08
N ALA A 344 -6.41 -1.55 -14.84
CA ALA A 344 -7.60 -2.23 -14.34
C ALA A 344 -7.77 -3.54 -15.12
N ILE A 345 -8.36 -4.56 -14.47
CA ILE A 345 -8.48 -5.92 -15.01
C ILE A 345 -9.88 -6.45 -14.69
N SER A 346 -10.52 -7.12 -15.65
CA SER A 346 -11.74 -7.90 -15.39
C SER A 346 -11.49 -9.39 -15.54
N TYR A 347 -11.89 -10.14 -14.51
CA TYR A 347 -11.95 -11.61 -14.49
C TYR A 347 -13.37 -12.09 -14.82
N PHE A 348 -13.47 -13.28 -15.40
CA PHE A 348 -14.73 -13.79 -15.98
C PHE A 348 -15.41 -14.86 -15.11
N PRO A 349 -16.71 -14.72 -14.78
CA PRO A 349 -17.45 -15.71 -13.98
C PRO A 349 -17.58 -17.07 -14.68
N GLU A 350 -17.61 -17.11 -16.01
CA GLU A 350 -17.66 -18.33 -16.84
C GLU A 350 -16.48 -19.27 -16.56
N PHE A 351 -15.37 -18.72 -16.04
CA PHE A 351 -14.12 -19.42 -15.73
C PHE A 351 -13.75 -19.27 -14.24
N THR A 352 -14.76 -19.19 -13.39
CA THR A 352 -14.66 -19.12 -11.92
C THR A 352 -13.75 -18.01 -11.39
N TYR A 353 -13.56 -16.95 -12.16
CA TYR A 353 -12.62 -15.85 -11.91
C TYR A 353 -11.15 -16.28 -11.73
N GLN A 354 -10.78 -17.49 -12.18
CA GLN A 354 -9.43 -18.07 -11.97
C GLN A 354 -8.57 -18.07 -13.22
N LYS A 355 -9.15 -18.42 -14.38
CA LYS A 355 -8.34 -18.84 -15.53
C LYS A 355 -8.03 -17.76 -16.55
N TYR A 356 -8.92 -16.78 -16.74
CA TYR A 356 -8.81 -15.78 -17.80
C TYR A 356 -9.22 -14.40 -17.31
N TRP A 357 -8.62 -13.38 -17.90
CA TRP A 357 -8.91 -11.98 -17.63
C TRP A 357 -8.71 -11.11 -18.87
N ARG A 358 -9.17 -9.86 -18.83
CA ARG A 358 -8.81 -8.84 -19.82
C ARG A 358 -8.28 -7.60 -19.11
N LEU A 359 -7.13 -7.11 -19.57
CA LEU A 359 -6.62 -5.80 -19.24
C LEU A 359 -7.58 -4.74 -19.82
N HIS A 360 -7.82 -3.67 -19.07
CA HIS A 360 -8.59 -2.52 -19.56
C HIS A 360 -7.65 -1.54 -20.26
N ASP A 361 -8.11 -0.96 -21.35
CA ASP A 361 -7.42 0.14 -22.03
C ASP A 361 -7.41 1.39 -21.14
N VAL A 362 -6.36 2.21 -21.24
CA VAL A 362 -6.24 3.47 -20.50
C VAL A 362 -6.98 4.58 -21.24
N LYS A 363 -8.04 5.11 -20.62
CA LYS A 363 -8.83 6.24 -21.14
C LYS A 363 -8.22 7.58 -20.70
N SER A 364 -7.75 7.66 -19.45
CA SER A 364 -6.94 8.78 -18.94
C SER A 364 -5.98 8.30 -17.85
N ALA A 365 -4.72 8.74 -17.90
CA ALA A 365 -3.72 8.44 -16.87
C ALA A 365 -3.63 9.56 -15.81
N GLY A 366 -2.97 9.28 -14.69
CA GLY A 366 -2.71 10.26 -13.62
C GLY A 366 -3.39 9.90 -12.30
N TYR A 367 -3.59 10.88 -11.41
CA TYR A 367 -4.20 10.64 -10.08
C TYR A 367 -5.72 10.48 -10.13
N ASN A 368 -6.38 10.80 -11.24
CA ASN A 368 -7.76 10.40 -11.50
C ASN A 368 -7.77 9.55 -12.77
N ALA A 369 -7.21 8.34 -12.67
CA ALA A 369 -7.06 7.46 -13.81
C ALA A 369 -8.40 6.83 -14.18
N SER A 370 -8.69 6.80 -15.49
CA SER A 370 -9.88 6.16 -16.05
C SER A 370 -9.45 5.07 -17.04
N PHE A 371 -10.15 3.94 -16.96
CA PHE A 371 -9.94 2.77 -17.78
C PHE A 371 -11.25 2.36 -18.44
N TRP A 372 -11.17 1.73 -19.60
CA TRP A 372 -12.34 1.23 -20.32
C TRP A 372 -12.07 -0.17 -20.90
N LEU A 373 -13.13 -0.97 -20.98
CA LEU A 373 -13.12 -2.27 -21.63
C LEU A 373 -14.40 -2.40 -22.46
N SER A 374 -14.28 -2.35 -23.79
CA SER A 374 -15.34 -2.80 -24.71
C SER A 374 -15.12 -4.27 -25.03
N LEU A 375 -16.12 -5.11 -24.78
CA LEU A 375 -16.07 -6.53 -25.15
C LEU A 375 -16.42 -6.79 -26.63
N MET A 376 -16.36 -5.77 -27.51
CA MET A 376 -16.86 -5.88 -28.89
C MET A 376 -15.92 -5.32 -29.98
N SER A 377 -14.63 -5.66 -29.88
CA SER A 377 -13.59 -5.36 -30.89
C SER A 377 -13.37 -6.52 -31.89
N ILE A 378 -14.40 -6.82 -32.69
CA ILE A 378 -14.22 -7.33 -34.06
C ILE A 378 -15.11 -6.43 -34.94
N PRO A 379 -14.60 -5.88 -36.06
CA PRO A 379 -15.46 -5.12 -36.96
C PRO A 379 -16.57 -6.04 -37.50
N PRO A 380 -17.80 -5.54 -37.69
CA PRO A 380 -18.81 -6.33 -38.37
C PRO A 380 -18.31 -6.61 -39.78
N ILE A 381 -17.91 -7.86 -40.05
CA ILE A 381 -17.81 -8.36 -41.41
C ILE A 381 -19.22 -8.19 -41.97
N ILE A 382 -19.34 -7.25 -42.91
CA ILE A 382 -20.59 -6.99 -43.61
C ILE A 382 -20.95 -8.29 -44.32
N ALA A 383 -21.92 -9.02 -43.77
CA ALA A 383 -22.52 -10.16 -44.43
C ALA A 383 -23.35 -9.62 -45.60
N VAL A 384 -22.65 -9.39 -46.72
CA VAL A 384 -23.24 -9.02 -48.00
C VAL A 384 -24.09 -10.19 -48.47
N PHE A 385 -25.38 -10.16 -48.15
CA PHE A 385 -26.37 -11.00 -48.81
C PHE A 385 -26.64 -10.44 -50.20
N ILE A 386 -25.84 -10.88 -51.17
CA ILE A 386 -26.23 -10.85 -52.58
C ILE A 386 -27.33 -11.89 -52.77
N LEU A 387 -28.54 -11.44 -53.07
CA LEU A 387 -29.56 -12.25 -53.74
C LEU A 387 -29.68 -11.75 -55.19
N PRO A 388 -29.60 -12.64 -56.20
CA PRO A 388 -29.69 -12.26 -57.60
C PRO A 388 -31.10 -11.79 -58.01
N PRO A 389 -31.25 -11.08 -59.16
CA PRO A 389 -32.44 -10.31 -59.45
C PRO A 389 -33.56 -11.07 -60.18
N SER A 390 -34.79 -10.55 -59.98
CA SER A 390 -35.99 -10.64 -60.84
C SER A 390 -36.60 -12.01 -61.18
N GLY A 391 -37.88 -12.18 -60.84
CA GLY A 391 -38.67 -13.37 -61.20
C GLY A 391 -40.15 -13.32 -60.81
N SER A 392 -40.85 -12.21 -61.05
CA SER A 392 -42.34 -12.20 -61.06
C SER A 392 -42.83 -13.05 -62.25
N PRO A 393 -43.97 -13.79 -62.15
CA PRO A 393 -45.29 -13.14 -62.11
C PRO A 393 -46.42 -13.88 -61.34
N ILE A 394 -47.63 -13.32 -61.45
CA ILE A 394 -48.98 -13.89 -61.23
C ILE A 394 -49.56 -13.83 -59.79
N ALA A 395 -50.51 -12.91 -59.61
CA ALA A 395 -51.75 -13.12 -58.85
C ALA A 395 -52.87 -13.48 -59.87
N PRO A 396 -53.90 -14.28 -59.55
CA PRO A 396 -55.04 -13.86 -58.69
C PRO A 396 -55.39 -14.97 -57.64
N THR A 397 -56.55 -15.12 -56.97
CA THR A 397 -57.94 -14.58 -57.12
C THR A 397 -58.69 -14.60 -55.76
N LEU A 398 -59.87 -13.99 -55.68
CA LEU A 398 -60.81 -14.11 -54.56
C LEU A 398 -61.54 -15.47 -54.49
N PRO A 399 -62.05 -15.87 -53.31
CA PRO A 399 -63.16 -16.80 -53.16
C PRO A 399 -64.51 -16.11 -52.89
N LEU A 400 -65.54 -16.50 -53.65
CA LEU A 400 -66.96 -16.55 -53.25
C LEU A 400 -67.36 -18.04 -53.36
N PRO A 401 -68.19 -18.60 -52.46
CA PRO A 401 -69.64 -18.36 -52.56
C PRO A 401 -70.45 -18.44 -51.24
N ALA A 402 -71.69 -17.92 -51.27
CA ALA A 402 -72.96 -18.62 -50.96
C ALA A 402 -74.03 -17.68 -50.36
N SER A 403 -75.26 -17.81 -50.88
CA SER A 403 -76.52 -17.10 -50.55
C SER A 403 -76.49 -15.56 -50.63
#